data_AF-A0A917PWT1-F1
#
_entry.id   AF-A0A917PWT1-F1
#
_cell.length_a   1.000
_cell.length_b   1.000
_cell.length_c   1.000
_cell.angle_alpha   90.00
_cell.angle_beta   90.00
_cell.angle_gamma   90.00
#
_symmetry.space_group_name_H-M   'P 1'
#
loop_
_entity.id
_entity.type
_entity.pdbx_description
1 polymer ?
#
loop_
_entity_poly.entity_id
_entity_poly.type
_entity_poly.pdbx_seq_one_letter_code
_entity_poly.pdbx_strand_id
1 'polypeptide(L)'
;MGCVLQLAAVNRRLLQDLAAVVPGLVGGGLVRVDVDDTIREVHGHQKQGAAFGYSGVRGLNGLLATISTSTSAPVVAEFSLRRGNVRSGTVGRMVHPPRPCHRRRNRTRQAGDRAR
;
A
#
# COMPACT_ATOMS: atom_id res chain seq x y z
N MET A 1 -6.37 -0.34 -9.61
CA MET A 1 -5.54 0.30 -8.58
C MET A 1 -6.36 0.34 -7.31
N GLY A 2 -5.86 -0.22 -6.21
CA GLY A 2 -6.64 -0.31 -4.96
C GLY A 2 -6.50 0.97 -4.12
N CYS A 3 -7.60 1.45 -3.55
CA CYS A 3 -7.63 2.61 -2.63
C CYS A 3 -6.59 2.51 -1.50
N VAL A 4 -6.28 1.29 -1.06
CA VAL A 4 -5.31 1.02 0.02
C VAL A 4 -3.90 1.56 -0.30
N LEU A 5 -3.45 1.46 -1.55
CA LEU A 5 -2.15 2.01 -1.95
C LEU A 5 -2.15 3.53 -2.10
N GLN A 6 -3.31 4.14 -2.32
CA GLN A 6 -3.41 5.58 -2.45
C GLN A 6 -3.12 6.27 -1.12
N LEU A 7 -3.64 5.72 -0.01
CA LEU A 7 -3.34 6.25 1.31
C LEU A 7 -1.85 6.11 1.66
N ALA A 8 -1.19 5.01 1.27
CA ALA A 8 0.24 4.84 1.49
C ALA A 8 1.06 5.88 0.69
N ALA A 9 0.64 6.16 -0.56
CA ALA A 9 1.25 7.21 -1.38
C ALA A 9 1.07 8.60 -0.75
N VAL A 10 -0.12 8.91 -0.21
CA VAL A 10 -0.37 10.16 0.51
C VAL A 10 0.49 10.25 1.78
N ASN A 11 0.59 9.18 2.57
CA ASN A 11 1.40 9.14 3.78
C ASN A 11 2.88 9.41 3.51
N ARG A 12 3.45 8.77 2.48
CA ARG A 12 4.84 9.03 2.06
C ARG A 12 5.06 10.49 1.72
N ARG A 13 4.14 11.08 0.95
CA ARG A 13 4.27 12.49 0.56
C ARG A 13 4.17 13.42 1.77
N LEU A 14 3.19 13.18 2.64
CA LEU A 14 3.02 13.92 3.89
C LEU A 14 4.26 13.86 4.77
N LEU A 15 4.84 12.67 4.98
CA LEU A 15 6.03 12.51 5.81
C LEU A 15 7.27 13.17 5.20
N GLN A 16 7.43 13.13 3.87
CA GLN A 16 8.51 13.85 3.19
C GLN A 16 8.40 15.36 3.40
N ASP A 17 7.18 15.90 3.27
CA ASP A 17 6.93 17.33 3.46
C ASP A 17 7.10 17.74 4.94
N LEU A 18 6.63 16.92 5.89
CA LEU A 18 6.81 17.16 7.33
C LEU A 18 8.27 17.10 7.75
N ALA A 19 9.06 16.17 7.21
CA ALA A 19 10.48 16.06 7.54
C ALA A 19 11.28 17.32 7.15
N ALA A 20 10.81 18.09 6.16
CA ALA A 20 11.44 19.35 5.76
C ALA A 20 11.15 20.51 6.72
N VAL A 21 10.06 20.45 7.50
CA VAL A 21 9.60 21.57 8.35
C VAL A 21 9.60 21.26 9.85
N VAL A 22 9.73 19.99 10.24
CA VAL A 22 9.80 19.54 11.64
C VAL A 22 11.21 19.01 11.93
N PRO A 23 12.09 19.82 12.56
CA PRO A 23 13.41 19.37 12.99
C PRO A 23 13.31 18.14 13.90
N GLY A 24 14.10 17.11 13.60
CA GLY A 24 14.17 15.90 14.44
C GLY A 24 13.04 14.89 14.24
N LEU A 25 12.12 15.09 13.29
CA LEU A 25 11.00 14.17 13.04
C LEU A 25 11.45 12.72 12.82
N VAL A 26 12.50 12.53 12.03
CA VAL A 26 13.11 11.23 11.70
C VAL A 26 14.64 11.33 11.57
N GLY A 27 15.25 12.39 12.13
CA GLY A 27 16.66 12.73 11.90
C GLY A 27 17.41 13.08 13.18
N GLY A 28 18.71 12.72 13.20
CA GLY A 28 19.64 12.92 14.31
C GLY A 28 19.86 11.64 15.13
N GLY A 29 21.08 11.10 15.07
CA GLY A 29 21.49 9.92 15.84
C GLY A 29 21.00 8.58 15.27
N LEU A 30 20.88 7.57 16.14
CA LEU A 30 20.45 6.22 15.78
C LEU A 30 18.95 6.20 15.45
N VAL A 31 18.60 5.61 14.30
CA VAL A 31 17.22 5.42 13.86
C VAL A 31 16.85 3.94 14.02
N ARG A 32 15.71 3.66 14.64
CA ARG A 32 15.15 2.31 14.76
C ARG A 32 14.01 2.16 13.75
N VAL A 33 14.03 1.05 13.02
CA VAL A 33 12.98 0.71 12.05
C VAL A 33 12.37 -0.60 12.50
N ASP A 34 11.06 -0.59 12.70
CA ASP A 34 10.28 -1.78 13.04
C ASP A 34 9.41 -2.17 11.85
N VAL A 35 9.35 -3.47 11.55
CA VAL A 35 8.60 -4.01 10.42
C VAL A 35 7.81 -5.22 10.90
N ASP A 36 6.52 -4.97 11.15
CA ASP A 36 5.62 -5.99 11.66
C ASP A 36 4.54 -6.32 10.65
N ASP A 37 4.17 -7.60 10.60
CA ASP A 37 2.96 -8.03 9.95
C ASP A 37 1.95 -8.64 10.92
N THR A 38 0.67 -8.34 10.68
CA THR A 38 -0.41 -8.82 11.52
C THR A 38 -1.58 -9.32 10.68
N ILE A 39 -2.20 -10.41 11.13
CA ILE A 39 -3.42 -10.94 10.53
C ILE A 39 -4.62 -10.33 11.24
N ARG A 40 -5.45 -9.59 10.49
CA ARG A 40 -6.73 -9.09 10.98
C ARG A 40 -7.87 -9.90 10.39
N GLU A 41 -8.65 -10.53 11.27
CA GLU A 41 -9.83 -11.31 10.90
C GLU A 41 -10.85 -10.47 10.15
N VAL A 42 -11.47 -11.07 9.13
CA VAL A 42 -12.53 -10.42 8.37
C VAL A 42 -13.70 -11.34 8.09
N HIS A 43 -14.90 -10.83 8.37
CA HIS A 43 -16.17 -11.50 8.08
C HIS A 43 -16.70 -11.11 6.68
N GLY A 44 -17.30 -12.06 5.96
CA GLY A 44 -17.91 -11.86 4.64
C GLY A 44 -17.08 -12.42 3.47
N HIS A 45 -17.74 -13.08 2.52
CA HIS A 45 -17.05 -13.81 1.45
C HIS A 45 -16.41 -12.91 0.39
N GLN A 46 -16.94 -11.71 0.16
CA GLN A 46 -16.52 -10.82 -0.93
C GLN A 46 -15.28 -9.96 -0.63
N LYS A 47 -14.70 -10.04 0.58
CA LYS A 47 -13.51 -9.25 0.95
C LYS A 47 -12.28 -9.75 0.21
N GLN A 48 -11.86 -8.98 -0.80
CA GLN A 48 -10.73 -9.29 -1.65
C GLN A 48 -9.44 -9.43 -0.83
N GLY A 49 -8.63 -10.44 -1.15
CA GLY A 49 -7.36 -10.72 -0.46
C GLY A 49 -7.50 -11.45 0.88
N ALA A 50 -8.71 -11.59 1.42
CA ALA A 50 -8.94 -12.36 2.65
C ALA A 50 -8.72 -13.86 2.40
N ALA A 51 -7.82 -14.47 3.18
CA ALA A 51 -7.47 -15.88 3.03
C ALA A 51 -7.13 -16.51 4.39
N PHE A 52 -7.26 -17.83 4.47
CA PHE A 52 -6.77 -18.61 5.60
C PHE A 52 -5.26 -18.84 5.45
N GLY A 53 -4.51 -18.49 6.50
CA GLY A 53 -3.07 -18.69 6.59
C GLY A 53 -2.70 -19.59 7.77
N TYR A 54 -1.46 -19.47 8.25
CA TYR A 54 -0.95 -20.27 9.36
C TYR A 54 -1.69 -20.02 10.69
N SER A 55 -2.32 -18.85 10.86
CA SER A 55 -3.10 -18.52 12.04
C SER A 55 -4.42 -19.30 12.14
N GLY A 56 -4.83 -20.01 11.08
CA GLY A 56 -6.14 -20.66 11.00
C GLY A 56 -7.33 -19.69 10.89
N VAL A 57 -7.08 -18.38 10.94
CA VAL A 57 -8.10 -17.33 10.85
C VAL A 57 -8.16 -16.77 9.43
N ARG A 58 -9.38 -16.54 8.91
CA ARG A 58 -9.56 -15.87 7.62
C ARG A 58 -9.37 -14.37 7.80
N GLY A 59 -8.23 -13.87 7.33
CA GLY A 59 -7.88 -12.47 7.53
C GLY A 59 -7.23 -11.80 6.34
N LEU A 60 -6.95 -10.51 6.50
CA LEU A 60 -6.00 -9.76 5.68
C LEU A 60 -4.70 -9.61 6.47
N ASN A 61 -3.57 -9.60 5.75
CA ASN A 61 -2.27 -9.38 6.37
C ASN A 61 -1.90 -7.90 6.19
N GLY A 62 -1.86 -7.15 7.29
CA GLY A 62 -1.35 -5.79 7.31
C GLY A 62 0.15 -5.81 7.57
N LEU A 63 0.93 -5.17 6.69
CA LEU A 63 2.34 -4.89 6.91
C LEU A 63 2.49 -3.43 7.31
N LEU A 64 3.16 -3.16 8.42
CA LEU A 64 3.42 -1.83 8.94
C LEU A 64 4.93 -1.64 9.08
N ALA A 65 5.44 -0.50 8.63
CA ALA A 65 6.79 -0.07 8.96
C ALA A 65 6.71 1.19 9.82
N THR A 66 7.38 1.17 10.97
CA THR A 66 7.51 2.34 11.83
C THR A 66 8.97 2.75 11.96
N ILE A 67 9.19 4.06 12.12
CA ILE A 67 10.49 4.65 12.32
C ILE A 67 10.45 5.42 13.63
N SER A 68 11.44 5.23 14.50
CA SER A 68 11.60 6.01 15.73
C SER A 68 13.07 6.40 15.93
N THR A 69 13.30 7.43 16.73
CA THR A 69 14.64 7.86 17.15
C THR A 69 14.68 7.99 18.67
N SER A 70 15.82 8.37 19.25
CA SER A 70 15.91 8.66 20.70
C SER A 70 15.06 9.85 21.13
N THR A 71 14.68 10.73 20.20
CA THR A 71 13.98 11.99 20.46
C THR A 71 12.59 12.06 19.83
N SER A 72 12.25 11.12 18.94
CA SER A 72 10.99 11.09 18.21
C SER A 72 10.21 9.81 18.52
N ALA A 73 8.93 9.95 18.83
CA ALA A 73 8.01 8.83 18.96
C ALA A 73 7.90 8.05 17.63
N PRO A 74 7.49 6.77 17.65
CA PRO A 74 7.32 6.00 16.42
C PRO A 74 6.35 6.67 15.43
N VAL A 75 6.84 6.93 14.22
CA VAL A 75 6.05 7.42 13.09
C VAL A 75 5.82 6.28 12.10
N VAL A 76 4.61 6.20 11.54
CA VAL A 76 4.26 5.18 10.55
C VAL A 76 4.83 5.58 9.19
N ALA A 77 5.95 4.96 8.80
CA ALA A 77 6.62 5.27 7.54
C ALA A 77 5.90 4.65 6.33
N GLU A 78 5.38 3.44 6.48
CA GLU A 78 4.75 2.70 5.39
C GLU A 78 3.67 1.76 5.93
N PHE A 79 2.65 1.50 5.11
CA PHE A 79 1.71 0.42 5.39
C PHE A 79 1.19 -0.19 4.09
N SER A 80 0.83 -1.47 4.13
CA SER A 80 0.26 -2.17 2.99
C SER A 80 -0.67 -3.28 3.46
N LEU A 81 -1.73 -3.56 2.68
CA LEU A 81 -2.52 -4.77 2.83
C LEU A 81 -2.08 -5.81 1.81
N ARG A 82 -1.80 -7.01 2.32
CA ARG A 82 -1.42 -8.20 1.58
C ARG A 82 -2.49 -9.28 1.77
N ARG A 83 -2.41 -10.33 0.96
CA ARG A 83 -3.31 -11.49 1.10
C ARG A 83 -3.08 -12.15 2.47
N GLY A 84 -4.14 -12.60 3.12
CA GLY A 84 -4.10 -13.18 4.48
C GLY A 84 -3.19 -14.38 4.71
N ASN A 85 -2.76 -15.06 3.64
CA ASN A 85 -1.90 -16.23 3.72
C ASN A 85 -0.45 -15.97 3.24
N VAL A 86 -0.06 -14.69 3.12
CA VAL A 86 1.32 -14.31 2.80
C VAL A 86 2.26 -14.71 3.94
N ARG A 87 3.43 -15.26 3.59
CA ARG A 87 4.49 -15.63 4.54
C ARG A 87 5.44 -14.45 4.75
N SER A 88 5.92 -14.29 5.99
CA SER A 88 6.82 -13.19 6.40
C SER A 88 8.16 -13.15 5.63
N GLY A 89 8.65 -14.29 5.14
CA GLY A 89 9.95 -14.40 4.45
C GLY A 89 9.96 -14.27 2.92
N THR A 90 8.81 -14.11 2.26
CA THR A 90 8.79 -13.89 0.81
C THR A 90 8.69 -12.40 0.56
N VAL A 91 9.70 -11.81 -0.11
CA VAL A 91 9.64 -10.43 -0.62
C VAL A 91 8.45 -10.35 -1.59
N GLY A 92 7.30 -10.00 -1.05
CA GLY A 92 6.05 -10.01 -1.79
C GLY A 92 5.98 -8.78 -2.66
N ARG A 93 6.32 -8.91 -3.95
CA ARG A 93 5.80 -7.96 -4.94
C ARG A 93 4.28 -7.98 -4.82
N MET A 94 3.69 -6.80 -4.67
CA MET A 94 2.25 -6.66 -4.61
C MET A 94 1.63 -7.34 -5.83
N VAL A 95 0.85 -8.41 -5.58
CA VAL A 95 0.15 -9.14 -6.63
C VAL A 95 -0.99 -8.24 -7.13
N HIS A 96 -0.71 -7.46 -8.17
CA HIS A 96 -1.74 -7.02 -9.10
C HIS A 96 -2.11 -8.24 -9.96
N PRO A 97 -3.38 -8.67 -10.01
CA PRO A 97 -3.78 -9.51 -11.14
C PRO A 97 -3.53 -8.71 -12.43
N PRO A 98 -2.94 -9.30 -13.48
CA PRO A 98 -2.91 -8.66 -14.78
C PRO A 98 -4.36 -8.59 -15.27
N ARG A 99 -4.90 -7.38 -15.34
CA ARG A 99 -6.00 -7.09 -16.28
C ARG A 99 -5.60 -5.86 -17.08
N PRO A 100 -5.59 -5.93 -18.42
CA PRO A 100 -5.39 -4.75 -19.22
C PRO A 100 -6.49 -3.76 -18.86
N CYS A 101 -6.11 -2.55 -18.48
CA CYS A 101 -7.07 -1.46 -18.45
C CYS A 101 -7.59 -1.32 -19.88
N HIS A 102 -8.88 -1.52 -20.06
CA HIS A 102 -9.55 -1.30 -21.33
C HIS A 102 -9.42 0.19 -21.62
N ARG A 103 -8.39 0.58 -22.39
CA ARG A 103 -8.26 1.91 -22.96
C ARG A 103 -9.40 2.04 -23.96
N ARG A 104 -10.57 2.51 -23.50
CA ARG A 104 -11.62 3.00 -24.39
C ARG A 104 -10.98 4.09 -25.23
N ARG A 105 -10.66 3.79 -26.50
CA ARG A 105 -10.33 4.80 -27.49
C ARG A 105 -11.57 5.68 -27.61
N ASN A 106 -11.47 6.94 -27.18
CA ASN A 106 -12.46 7.96 -27.50
C ASN A 106 -12.50 8.08 -29.03
N ARG A 107 -13.53 7.50 -29.66
CA ARG A 107 -13.95 7.89 -31.00
C ARG A 107 -14.69 9.20 -30.87
N THR A 108 -14.00 10.31 -31.05
CA THR A 108 -14.65 11.55 -31.49
C THR A 108 -13.78 12.22 -32.55
N ARG A 109 -14.44 12.54 -33.67
CA ARG A 109 -14.06 13.44 -34.77
C ARG A 109 -13.18 12.85 -35.89
N GLN A 110 -13.86 12.35 -36.91
CA GLN A 110 -13.81 12.98 -38.24
C GLN A 110 -15.04 12.56 -39.04
N ALA A 111 -16.05 13.43 -39.02
CA ALA A 111 -16.96 13.54 -40.14
C ALA A 111 -16.19 14.24 -41.27
N GLY A 112 -16.35 13.73 -42.49
CA GLY A 112 -16.06 14.42 -43.74
C GLY A 112 -14.59 14.51 -44.14
N ASP A 113 -14.13 13.59 -44.99
CA ASP A 113 -13.50 14.00 -46.25
C ASP A 113 -13.47 12.86 -47.30
N ARG A 114 -13.97 13.17 -48.50
CA ARG A 114 -13.71 12.58 -49.84
C ARG A 114 -14.25 11.18 -50.24
N ALA A 115 -15.23 11.21 -51.14
CA ALA A 115 -15.20 10.70 -52.54
C ALA A 115 -16.62 10.91 -53.12
N ARG A 116 -16.85 11.87 -54.03
CA ARG A 116 -16.83 11.71 -55.50
C ARG A 116 -17.21 10.32 -55.99
#